data_AF-A0A3S2UV96-F1
#
_entry.id   AF-A0A3S2UV96-F1
#
_cell.length_a   1.000
_cell.length_b   1.000
_cell.length_c   1.000
_cell.angle_alpha   90.00
_cell.angle_beta   90.00
_cell.angle_gamma   90.00
#
_symmetry.space_group_name_H-M   'P 1'
#
loop_
_entity.id
_entity.type
_entity.pdbx_description
1 polymer ?
#
loop_
_entity_poly.entity_id
_entity_poly.type
_entity_poly.pdbx_seq_one_letter_code
_entity_poly.pdbx_strand_id
1 'polypeptide(L)'
;MGQKTSASVAVQAHLHWVSLALIVGAALVATAATMAAAAGLLPWLTLPLTFGEVTYQGAGVLVQIGVTILLLLIAATQVGPGRVLRLERSHRDFGICMSDVADAYAAVHAADRAGAFTMSEQFDDVKQRIDYLRRHPDLGHLEGDVLQAAAQMSHMSRDLAETYSDENMERAKTFLRERQEEVERVREQIGRVLSDAHELRRWLEAVEVEEEINASQLRRMEDQMADVLTYLGFRRESPRGRVIQMPQATAAE
;
A
#
# COMPACT_ATOMS: atom_id res chain seq x y z
N MET A 1 2.20 -14.81 10.06
CA MET A 1 3.67 -14.66 10.11
C MET A 1 4.04 -13.16 10.05
N GLY A 2 3.65 -12.35 11.06
CA GLY A 2 3.62 -10.87 10.91
C GLY A 2 4.05 -10.04 12.13
N GLN A 3 4.67 -10.62 13.16
CA GLN A 3 4.98 -9.90 14.42
C GLN A 3 6.47 -9.61 14.64
N LYS A 4 7.37 -10.20 13.83
CA LYS A 4 8.84 -10.07 14.01
C LYS A 4 9.46 -8.80 13.41
N THR A 5 8.69 -7.95 12.73
CA THR A 5 9.22 -6.79 11.98
C THR A 5 9.19 -5.47 12.75
N SER A 6 8.33 -5.31 13.77
CA SER A 6 8.23 -4.04 14.51
C SER A 6 9.38 -3.83 15.51
N ALA A 7 9.77 -4.88 16.23
CA ALA A 7 10.83 -4.83 17.23
C ALA A 7 12.22 -4.55 16.60
N SER A 8 12.52 -5.13 15.44
CA SER A 8 13.78 -4.90 14.74
C SER A 8 13.92 -3.46 14.22
N VAL A 9 12.82 -2.87 13.75
CA VAL A 9 12.78 -1.48 13.28
C VAL A 9 12.97 -0.49 14.43
N ALA A 10 12.36 -0.74 15.59
CA ALA A 10 12.55 0.10 16.78
C ALA A 10 14.00 0.08 17.26
N VAL A 11 14.62 -1.11 17.34
CA VAL A 11 16.04 -1.27 17.73
C VAL A 11 16.97 -0.56 16.76
N GLN A 12 16.72 -0.69 15.44
CA GLN A 12 17.51 -0.02 14.41
C GLN A 12 17.40 1.51 14.50
N ALA A 13 16.21 2.04 14.78
CA ALA A 13 15.99 3.48 14.96
C ALA A 13 16.74 4.02 16.19
N HIS A 14 16.69 3.31 17.33
CA HIS A 14 17.43 3.69 18.52
C HIS A 14 18.95 3.68 18.28
N LEU A 15 19.47 2.65 17.62
CA LEU A 15 20.89 2.54 17.32
C LEU A 15 21.38 3.66 16.40
N HIS A 16 20.58 4.02 15.38
CA HIS A 16 20.88 5.15 14.49
C HIS A 16 20.88 6.49 15.23
N TRP A 17 19.92 6.74 16.13
CA TRP A 17 19.88 7.95 16.95
C TRP A 17 21.08 8.08 17.88
N VAL A 18 21.48 6.99 18.53
CA VAL A 18 22.68 6.95 19.38
C VAL A 18 23.94 7.23 18.56
N SER A 19 24.06 6.62 17.37
CA SER A 19 25.18 6.85 16.46
C SER A 19 25.25 8.31 15.99
N LEU A 20 24.11 8.90 15.59
CA LEU A 20 24.02 10.30 15.20
C LEU A 20 24.44 11.24 16.34
N ALA A 21 23.91 11.02 17.55
CA ALA A 21 24.23 11.83 18.71
C ALA A 21 25.73 11.80 19.03
N LEU A 22 26.35 10.62 18.92
CA LEU A 22 27.78 10.44 19.18
C LEU A 22 28.64 11.14 18.12
N ILE A 23 28.31 11.00 16.84
CA ILE A 23 29.06 11.63 15.73
C ILE A 23 28.94 13.15 15.77
N VAL A 24 27.73 13.68 15.97
CA VAL A 24 27.50 15.13 16.06
C VAL A 24 28.16 15.71 17.31
N GLY A 25 28.07 15.03 18.45
CA GLY A 25 28.76 15.41 19.68
C GLY A 25 30.27 15.47 19.49
N ALA A 26 30.86 14.44 18.87
CA ALA A 26 32.29 14.39 18.58
C ALA A 26 32.73 15.52 17.63
N ALA A 27 31.94 15.81 16.59
CA ALA A 27 32.22 16.90 15.66
C ALA A 27 32.17 18.27 16.35
N LEU A 28 31.20 18.51 17.23
CA LEU A 28 31.10 19.75 18.02
C LEU A 28 32.30 19.92 18.96
N VAL A 29 32.67 18.86 19.68
CA VAL A 29 33.83 18.90 20.59
C VAL A 29 35.13 19.16 19.82
N ALA A 30 35.35 18.46 18.69
CA ALA A 30 36.53 18.66 17.85
C ALA A 30 36.60 20.08 17.26
N THR A 31 35.46 20.63 16.85
CA THR A 31 35.36 22.00 16.32
C THR A 31 35.65 23.02 17.42
N ALA A 32 35.05 22.86 18.60
CA ALA A 32 35.28 23.73 19.74
C ALA A 32 36.75 23.68 20.22
N ALA A 33 37.35 22.49 20.27
CA ALA A 33 38.76 22.32 20.61
C ALA A 33 39.68 23.00 19.58
N THR A 34 39.36 22.90 18.30
CA THR A 34 40.12 23.56 17.21
C THR A 34 39.97 25.08 17.23
N MET A 35 38.77 25.59 17.50
CA MET A 35 38.53 27.04 17.66
C MET A 35 39.23 27.59 18.91
N ALA A 36 39.18 26.86 20.02
CA ALA A 36 39.83 27.25 21.26
C ALA A 36 41.37 27.23 21.13
N ALA A 37 41.93 26.25 20.41
CA ALA A 37 43.35 26.22 20.09
C ALA A 37 43.78 27.37 19.18
N ALA A 38 42.94 27.72 18.19
CA ALA A 38 43.15 28.88 17.34
C ALA A 38 43.08 30.22 18.11
N ALA A 39 42.21 30.31 19.12
CA ALA A 39 42.11 31.46 20.01
C ALA A 39 43.20 31.51 21.10
N GLY A 40 44.09 30.50 21.17
CA GLY A 40 45.14 30.41 22.19
C GLY A 40 44.66 30.01 23.59
N LEU A 41 43.40 29.56 23.72
CA LEU A 41 42.80 29.11 24.99
C LEU A 41 43.20 27.66 25.34
N LEU A 42 43.52 26.85 24.33
CA LEU A 42 43.98 25.46 24.46
C LEU A 42 45.27 25.26 23.65
N PRO A 43 46.19 24.37 24.08
CA PRO A 43 47.33 24.00 23.24
C PRO A 43 46.85 23.19 22.03
N TRP A 44 47.54 23.36 20.90
CA TRP A 44 47.35 22.52 19.72
C TRP A 44 47.75 21.07 20.00
N LEU A 45 47.16 20.13 19.27
CA LEU A 45 47.55 18.72 19.33
C LEU A 45 49.03 18.57 18.93
N THR A 46 49.83 18.00 19.82
CA THR A 46 51.25 17.71 19.55
C THR A 46 51.41 16.25 19.17
N LEU A 47 51.58 16.00 17.87
CA LEU A 47 51.79 14.66 17.32
C LEU A 47 53.04 14.70 16.41
N PRO A 48 54.22 14.29 16.92
CA PRO A 48 55.43 14.24 16.11
C PRO A 48 55.29 13.11 15.08
N LEU A 49 55.21 13.47 13.81
CA LEU A 49 55.11 12.52 12.71
C LEU A 49 56.47 12.40 12.03
N THR A 50 57.04 11.20 11.97
CA THR A 50 58.28 10.92 11.24
C THR A 50 57.96 10.27 9.91
N PHE A 51 58.58 10.75 8.83
CA PHE A 51 58.52 10.13 7.51
C PHE A 51 59.94 9.98 6.97
N GLY A 52 60.46 8.75 6.98
CA GLY A 52 61.89 8.51 6.81
C GLY A 52 62.69 9.15 7.96
N GLU A 53 63.73 9.92 7.61
CA GLU A 53 64.60 10.62 8.57
C GLU A 53 64.08 12.02 8.97
N VAL A 54 62.95 12.48 8.41
CA VAL A 54 62.42 13.82 8.65
C VAL A 54 61.27 13.77 9.66
N THR A 55 61.41 14.53 10.75
CA THR A 55 60.38 14.70 11.79
C THR A 55 59.60 15.99 11.59
N TYR A 56 58.31 15.89 11.36
CA TYR A 56 57.40 17.03 11.23
C TYR A 56 56.76 17.37 12.57
N GLN A 57 57.25 18.42 13.23
CA GLN A 57 56.70 18.86 14.52
C GLN A 57 55.32 19.53 14.40
N GLY A 58 55.01 20.12 13.24
CA GLY A 58 53.71 20.75 12.95
C GLY A 58 52.60 19.78 12.51
N ALA A 59 52.88 18.47 12.43
CA ALA A 59 51.93 17.49 11.91
C ALA A 59 50.65 17.39 12.76
N GLY A 60 50.75 17.60 14.08
CA GLY A 60 49.59 17.55 14.97
C GLY A 60 48.52 18.60 14.67
N VAL A 61 48.91 19.81 14.23
CA VAL A 61 47.96 20.86 13.80
C VAL A 61 47.20 20.41 12.53
N LEU A 62 47.91 19.88 11.55
CA LEU A 62 47.32 19.38 10.30
C LEU A 62 46.36 18.21 10.57
N VAL A 63 46.75 17.29 11.46
CA VAL A 63 45.91 16.16 11.87
C VAL A 63 44.65 16.65 12.59
N GLN A 64 44.78 17.59 13.54
CA GLN A 64 43.65 18.14 14.27
C GLN A 64 42.62 18.82 13.35
N ILE A 65 43.09 19.65 12.42
CA ILE A 65 42.23 20.31 11.43
C ILE A 65 41.61 19.27 10.48
N GLY A 66 42.40 18.33 9.98
CA GLY A 66 41.94 17.27 9.08
C GLY A 66 40.87 16.38 9.70
N VAL A 67 41.05 15.94 10.95
CA VAL A 67 40.05 15.16 11.69
C VAL A 67 38.78 15.97 11.93
N THR A 68 38.91 17.25 12.25
CA THR A 68 37.74 18.14 12.46
C THR A 68 36.92 18.28 11.17
N ILE A 69 37.58 18.53 10.03
CA ILE A 69 36.92 18.60 8.72
C ILE A 69 36.25 17.27 8.37
N LEU A 70 36.94 16.14 8.59
CA LEU A 70 36.39 14.81 8.34
C LEU A 70 35.13 14.55 9.17
N LEU A 71 35.15 14.86 10.47
CA LEU A 71 33.98 14.72 11.35
C LEU A 71 32.82 15.62 10.92
N LEU A 72 33.09 16.85 10.48
CA LEU A 72 32.07 17.75 9.94
C LEU A 72 31.45 17.21 8.65
N LEU A 73 32.26 16.65 7.74
CA LEU A 73 31.76 16.02 6.52
C LEU A 73 30.88 14.80 6.82
N ILE A 74 31.33 13.93 7.72
CA ILE A 74 30.55 12.76 8.15
C ILE A 74 29.24 13.22 8.79
N ALA A 75 29.27 14.19 9.71
CA ALA A 75 28.07 14.73 10.34
C ALA A 75 27.09 15.34 9.31
N ALA A 76 27.60 16.06 8.31
CA ALA A 76 26.78 16.65 7.24
C ALA A 76 26.04 15.58 6.40
N THR A 77 26.64 14.41 6.17
CA THR A 77 25.98 13.32 5.44
C THR A 77 24.80 12.71 6.21
N GLN A 78 24.77 12.82 7.54
CA GLN A 78 23.73 12.24 8.40
C GLN A 78 22.49 13.12 8.57
N VAL A 79 22.46 14.33 7.99
CA VAL A 79 21.31 15.26 8.05
C VAL A 79 20.18 14.86 7.07
N GLY A 80 20.50 14.06 6.05
CA GLY A 80 19.56 13.61 4.99
C GLY A 80 18.50 12.55 5.34
N PRO A 81 18.78 11.48 6.12
CA PRO A 81 17.85 10.36 6.27
C PRO A 81 16.53 10.73 6.96
N GLY A 82 16.49 11.77 7.81
CA GLY A 82 15.25 12.22 8.45
C GLY A 82 14.23 12.81 7.49
N ARG A 83 14.68 13.49 6.42
CA ARG A 83 13.77 14.01 5.38
C ARG A 83 13.23 12.87 4.53
N VAL A 84 14.07 11.91 4.16
CA VAL A 84 13.68 10.75 3.35
C VAL A 84 12.72 9.84 4.13
N LEU A 85 13.01 9.53 5.41
CA LEU A 85 12.10 8.76 6.26
C LEU A 85 10.77 9.48 6.53
N ARG A 86 10.78 10.82 6.60
CA ARG A 86 9.55 11.61 6.74
C ARG A 86 8.72 11.59 5.45
N LEU A 87 9.38 11.60 4.29
CA LEU A 87 8.70 11.39 3.00
C LEU A 87 8.15 9.96 2.88
N GLU A 88 8.88 8.94 3.29
CA GLU A 88 8.39 7.55 3.29
C GLU A 88 7.24 7.34 4.30
N ARG A 89 7.32 7.97 5.48
CA ARG A 89 6.20 7.98 6.43
C ARG A 89 5.01 8.72 5.85
N SER A 90 5.17 9.92 5.30
CA SER A 90 4.07 10.64 4.65
C SER A 90 3.50 9.86 3.46
N HIS A 91 4.33 9.12 2.71
CA HIS A 91 3.86 8.29 1.60
C HIS A 91 3.09 7.04 2.06
N ARG A 92 3.37 6.55 3.28
CA ARG A 92 2.63 5.48 3.96
C ARG A 92 1.44 5.99 4.78
N ASP A 93 1.42 7.28 5.16
CA ASP A 93 0.36 7.99 5.88
C ASP A 93 -0.76 8.50 4.96
N PHE A 94 -0.62 8.37 3.63
CA PHE A 94 -1.73 8.66 2.70
C PHE A 94 -2.82 7.59 2.69
N GLY A 95 -2.67 6.51 3.46
CA GLY A 95 -3.79 5.66 3.80
C GLY A 95 -4.64 6.36 4.85
N ILE A 96 -5.61 7.17 4.43
CA ILE A 96 -6.73 7.59 5.27
C ILE A 96 -7.18 6.35 6.08
N CYS A 97 -6.91 6.32 7.38
CA CYS A 97 -7.26 5.17 8.20
C CYS A 97 -8.77 5.21 8.46
N MET A 98 -9.42 4.06 8.56
CA MET A 98 -10.87 4.00 8.80
C MET A 98 -11.28 4.72 10.10
N SER A 99 -10.38 4.82 11.07
CA SER A 99 -10.56 5.63 12.28
C SER A 99 -10.59 7.13 11.98
N ASP A 100 -9.71 7.62 11.12
CA ASP A 100 -9.65 9.05 10.75
C ASP A 100 -10.88 9.43 9.92
N VAL A 101 -11.36 8.53 9.05
CA VAL A 101 -12.65 8.68 8.37
C VAL A 101 -13.78 8.69 9.38
N ALA A 102 -13.80 7.77 10.34
CA ALA A 102 -14.86 7.67 11.33
C ALA A 102 -14.89 8.90 12.24
N ASP A 103 -13.75 9.43 12.66
CA ASP A 103 -13.62 10.62 13.50
C ASP A 103 -13.98 11.89 12.72
N ALA A 104 -13.53 12.02 11.48
CA ALA A 104 -13.92 13.13 10.61
C ALA A 104 -15.42 13.06 10.25
N TYR A 105 -15.94 11.87 9.96
CA TYR A 105 -17.36 11.62 9.69
C TYR A 105 -18.20 11.90 10.93
N ALA A 106 -17.74 11.50 12.13
CA ALA A 106 -18.41 11.78 13.39
C ALA A 106 -18.37 13.27 13.74
N ALA A 107 -17.26 13.97 13.50
CA ALA A 107 -17.15 15.42 13.72
C ALA A 107 -18.04 16.21 12.76
N VAL A 108 -18.05 15.84 11.48
CA VAL A 108 -18.94 16.43 10.47
C VAL A 108 -20.39 16.10 10.81
N HIS A 109 -20.74 14.87 11.18
CA HIS A 109 -22.10 14.51 11.58
C HIS A 109 -22.52 15.05 12.95
N ALA A 110 -21.58 15.41 13.83
CA ALA A 110 -21.89 16.13 15.06
C ALA A 110 -22.21 17.60 14.76
N ALA A 111 -21.44 18.24 13.87
CA ALA A 111 -21.72 19.58 13.36
C ALA A 111 -23.01 19.63 12.52
N ASP A 112 -23.26 18.60 11.70
CA ASP A 112 -24.41 18.49 10.82
C ASP A 112 -25.68 18.08 11.59
N ARG A 113 -25.59 17.25 12.64
CA ARG A 113 -26.74 17.04 13.56
C ARG A 113 -27.06 18.26 14.41
N ALA A 114 -26.09 19.15 14.65
CA ALA A 114 -26.37 20.46 15.21
C ALA A 114 -27.00 21.41 14.18
N GLY A 115 -26.85 21.16 12.87
CA GLY A 115 -27.30 22.03 11.78
C GLY A 115 -28.51 21.55 10.95
N ALA A 116 -28.83 20.25 10.93
CA ALA A 116 -29.90 19.67 10.09
C ALA A 116 -31.30 20.13 10.53
N PHE A 117 -31.47 20.45 11.81
CA PHE A 117 -32.69 21.09 12.32
C PHE A 117 -32.69 22.62 12.13
N THR A 118 -31.55 23.23 11.78
CA THR A 118 -31.48 24.67 11.54
C THR A 118 -31.86 25.07 10.12
N MET A 119 -32.06 24.15 9.17
CA MET A 119 -32.54 24.54 7.84
C MET A 119 -33.99 25.06 7.87
N SER A 120 -34.85 24.50 8.74
CA SER A 120 -36.20 25.05 8.98
C SER A 120 -36.18 26.34 9.79
N GLU A 121 -35.33 26.44 10.84
CA GLU A 121 -35.18 27.71 11.56
C GLU A 121 -34.61 28.81 10.66
N GLN A 122 -33.60 28.53 9.85
CA GLN A 122 -33.05 29.46 8.86
C GLN A 122 -34.07 29.81 7.77
N PHE A 123 -34.97 28.89 7.41
CA PHE A 123 -36.05 29.18 6.45
C PHE A 123 -37.08 30.15 7.04
N ASP A 124 -37.48 29.95 8.30
CA ASP A 124 -38.37 30.89 9.00
C ASP A 124 -37.68 32.24 9.28
N ASP A 125 -36.37 32.24 9.56
CA ASP A 125 -35.54 33.45 9.72
C ASP A 125 -35.41 34.22 8.39
N VAL A 126 -35.23 33.51 7.27
CA VAL A 126 -35.26 34.09 5.92
C VAL A 126 -36.65 34.63 5.60
N LYS A 127 -37.73 33.89 5.89
CA LYS A 127 -39.12 34.36 5.70
C LYS A 127 -39.41 35.62 6.51
N GLN A 128 -38.94 35.69 7.76
CA GLN A 128 -39.09 36.86 8.61
C GLN A 128 -38.28 38.07 8.09
N ARG A 129 -37.09 37.84 7.54
CA ARG A 129 -36.26 38.87 6.89
C ARG A 129 -36.88 39.37 5.59
N ILE A 130 -37.48 38.50 4.78
CA ILE A 130 -38.21 38.88 3.56
C ILE A 130 -39.45 39.71 3.92
N ASP A 131 -40.19 39.30 4.94
CA ASP A 131 -41.36 40.03 5.43
C ASP A 131 -40.99 41.40 6.04
N TYR A 132 -39.80 41.51 6.67
CA TYR A 132 -39.22 42.78 7.10
C TYR A 132 -38.82 43.67 5.92
N LEU A 133 -38.11 43.14 4.92
CA LEU A 133 -37.71 43.87 3.70
C LEU A 133 -38.93 44.37 2.92
N ARG A 134 -40.00 43.58 2.87
CA ARG A 134 -41.27 43.92 2.23
C ARG A 134 -41.99 45.10 2.87
N ARG A 135 -41.90 45.26 4.20
CA ARG A 135 -42.53 46.36 4.94
C ARG A 135 -41.61 47.57 5.11
N HIS A 136 -40.38 47.51 4.62
CA HIS A 136 -39.40 48.58 4.79
C HIS A 136 -39.61 49.69 3.75
N PRO A 137 -39.73 50.97 4.16
CA PRO A 137 -40.18 52.08 3.30
C PRO A 137 -39.29 52.34 2.07
N ASP A 138 -37.99 52.04 2.14
CA ASP A 138 -37.03 52.31 1.05
C ASP A 138 -36.70 51.08 0.17
N LEU A 139 -37.10 49.87 0.58
CA LEU A 139 -36.64 48.60 -0.03
C LEU A 139 -37.74 47.83 -0.76
N GLY A 140 -38.97 48.35 -0.80
CA GLY A 140 -40.10 47.70 -1.47
C GLY A 140 -39.88 47.42 -2.98
N HIS A 141 -38.98 48.15 -3.64
CA HIS A 141 -38.62 47.90 -5.04
C HIS A 141 -37.87 46.57 -5.26
N LEU A 142 -37.31 45.96 -4.21
CA LEU A 142 -36.61 44.67 -4.25
C LEU A 142 -37.52 43.47 -3.92
N GLU A 143 -38.82 43.69 -3.69
CA GLU A 143 -39.77 42.64 -3.29
C GLU A 143 -39.79 41.46 -4.27
N GLY A 144 -39.78 41.72 -5.58
CA GLY A 144 -39.79 40.69 -6.62
C GLY A 144 -38.53 39.83 -6.62
N ASP A 145 -37.36 40.45 -6.61
CA ASP A 145 -36.06 39.76 -6.69
C ASP A 145 -35.79 38.91 -5.43
N VAL A 146 -36.19 39.43 -4.26
CA VAL A 146 -36.05 38.74 -2.98
C VAL A 146 -37.00 37.53 -2.90
N LEU A 147 -38.25 37.66 -3.36
CA LEU A 147 -39.20 36.55 -3.42
C LEU A 147 -38.77 35.49 -4.44
N GLN A 148 -38.21 35.90 -5.58
CA GLN A 148 -37.69 34.99 -6.59
C GLN A 148 -36.47 34.20 -6.08
N ALA A 149 -35.52 34.87 -5.42
CA ALA A 149 -34.37 34.21 -4.81
C ALA A 149 -34.80 33.22 -3.71
N ALA A 150 -35.77 33.60 -2.87
CA ALA A 150 -36.32 32.71 -1.85
C ALA A 150 -37.02 31.49 -2.44
N ALA A 151 -37.82 31.67 -3.50
CA ALA A 151 -38.45 30.56 -4.20
C ALA A 151 -37.42 29.62 -4.84
N GLN A 152 -36.36 30.17 -5.43
CA GLN A 152 -35.26 29.39 -6.00
C GLN A 152 -34.50 28.59 -4.93
N MET A 153 -34.21 29.20 -3.78
CA MET A 153 -33.58 28.51 -2.66
C MET A 153 -34.49 27.44 -2.06
N SER A 154 -35.80 27.67 -1.94
CA SER A 154 -36.77 26.65 -1.49
C SER A 154 -36.82 25.44 -2.42
N HIS A 155 -36.80 25.66 -3.74
CA HIS A 155 -36.79 24.58 -4.72
C HIS A 155 -35.51 23.76 -4.58
N MET A 156 -34.35 24.42 -4.53
CA MET A 156 -33.05 23.76 -4.42
C MET A 156 -32.92 22.98 -3.10
N SER A 157 -33.37 23.54 -1.97
CA SER A 157 -33.38 22.83 -0.69
C SER A 157 -34.31 21.61 -0.71
N ARG A 158 -35.44 21.69 -1.42
CA ARG A 158 -36.35 20.56 -1.57
C ARG A 158 -35.75 19.44 -2.42
N ASP A 159 -35.15 19.78 -3.55
CA ASP A 159 -34.48 18.79 -4.41
C ASP A 159 -33.33 18.08 -3.68
N LEU A 160 -32.57 18.84 -2.88
CA LEU A 160 -31.50 18.29 -2.04
C LEU A 160 -32.04 17.39 -0.93
N ALA A 161 -33.09 17.81 -0.24
CA ALA A 161 -33.72 17.00 0.82
C ALA A 161 -34.35 15.72 0.27
N GLU A 162 -34.90 15.74 -0.94
CA GLU A 162 -35.44 14.56 -1.62
C GLU A 162 -34.32 13.61 -2.05
N THR A 163 -33.25 14.14 -2.66
CA THR A 163 -32.13 13.33 -3.16
C THR A 163 -31.30 12.73 -2.02
N TYR A 164 -31.01 13.53 -1.00
CA TYR A 164 -30.14 13.20 0.14
C TYR A 164 -30.92 12.98 1.43
N SER A 165 -32.17 12.54 1.33
CA SER A 165 -32.94 12.14 2.50
C SER A 165 -32.20 11.05 3.29
N ASP A 166 -32.39 11.04 4.61
CA ASP A 166 -31.79 10.02 5.49
C ASP A 166 -32.15 8.60 5.03
N GLU A 167 -33.38 8.40 4.56
CA GLU A 167 -33.85 7.13 4.01
C GLU A 167 -33.08 6.74 2.73
N ASN A 168 -32.84 7.67 1.80
CA ASN A 168 -32.08 7.41 0.59
C ASN A 168 -30.61 7.12 0.89
N MET A 169 -30.03 7.84 1.85
CA MET A 169 -28.66 7.60 2.32
C MET A 169 -28.52 6.23 3.01
N GLU A 170 -29.47 5.86 3.86
CA GLU A 170 -29.49 4.56 4.54
C GLU A 170 -29.64 3.41 3.53
N ARG A 171 -30.53 3.56 2.53
CA ARG A 171 -30.66 2.60 1.43
C ARG A 171 -29.38 2.45 0.62
N ALA A 172 -28.71 3.56 0.28
CA ALA A 172 -27.44 3.54 -0.44
C ALA A 172 -26.34 2.82 0.36
N LYS A 173 -26.24 3.07 1.67
CA LYS A 173 -25.30 2.39 2.56
C LYS A 173 -25.56 0.89 2.64
N THR A 174 -26.83 0.50 2.74
CA THR A 174 -27.23 -0.91 2.76
C THR A 174 -26.86 -1.61 1.46
N PHE A 175 -27.16 -0.99 0.31
CA PHE A 175 -26.76 -1.53 -1.00
C PHE A 175 -25.23 -1.70 -1.11
N LEU A 176 -24.45 -0.72 -0.67
CA LEU A 176 -22.98 -0.82 -0.71
C LEU A 176 -22.45 -1.92 0.23
N ARG A 177 -23.10 -2.17 1.36
CA ARG A 177 -22.75 -3.26 2.26
C ARG A 177 -23.05 -4.62 1.62
N GLU A 178 -24.24 -4.78 1.07
CA GLU A 178 -24.63 -6.00 0.34
C GLU A 178 -23.67 -6.29 -0.83
N ARG A 179 -23.25 -5.25 -1.57
CA ARG A 179 -22.27 -5.39 -2.65
C ARG A 179 -20.89 -5.78 -2.17
N GLN A 180 -20.44 -5.27 -1.02
CA GLN A 180 -19.17 -5.70 -0.43
C GLN A 180 -19.21 -7.18 -0.02
N GLU A 181 -20.31 -7.61 0.60
CA GLU A 181 -20.51 -9.01 0.95
C GLU A 181 -20.62 -9.92 -0.28
N GLU A 182 -21.22 -9.44 -1.37
CA GLU A 182 -21.24 -10.14 -2.66
C GLU A 182 -19.84 -10.30 -3.26
N VAL A 183 -19.04 -9.22 -3.28
CA VAL A 183 -17.67 -9.26 -3.79
C VAL A 183 -16.81 -10.25 -3.00
N GLU A 184 -16.93 -10.29 -1.68
CA GLU A 184 -16.15 -11.23 -0.86
C GLU A 184 -16.55 -12.68 -1.14
N ARG A 185 -17.86 -12.98 -1.25
CA ARG A 185 -18.35 -14.32 -1.62
C ARG A 185 -17.82 -14.76 -2.99
N VAL A 186 -17.82 -13.87 -3.98
CA VAL A 186 -17.29 -14.16 -5.32
C VAL A 186 -15.78 -14.40 -5.25
N ARG A 187 -15.04 -13.61 -4.47
CA ARG A 187 -13.61 -13.78 -4.26
C ARG A 187 -13.28 -15.15 -3.66
N GLU A 188 -14.00 -15.57 -2.62
CA GLU A 188 -13.86 -16.89 -2.03
C GLU A 188 -14.15 -18.01 -3.03
N GLN A 189 -15.20 -17.84 -3.84
CA GLN A 189 -15.54 -18.81 -4.90
C GLN A 189 -14.44 -18.94 -5.95
N ILE A 190 -13.90 -17.82 -6.44
CA ILE A 190 -12.77 -17.83 -7.40
C ILE A 190 -11.56 -18.55 -6.78
N GLY A 191 -11.25 -18.27 -5.51
CA GLY A 191 -10.17 -18.94 -4.80
C GLY A 191 -10.32 -20.46 -4.77
N ARG A 192 -11.54 -20.95 -4.49
CA ARG A 192 -11.85 -22.39 -4.51
C ARG A 192 -11.68 -22.99 -5.90
N VAL A 193 -12.30 -22.39 -6.92
CA VAL A 193 -12.22 -22.89 -8.31
C VAL A 193 -10.77 -22.96 -8.81
N LEU A 194 -9.94 -21.98 -8.48
CA LEU A 194 -8.52 -22.00 -8.85
C LEU A 194 -7.76 -23.13 -8.15
N SER A 195 -8.04 -23.37 -6.86
CA SER A 195 -7.47 -24.49 -6.12
C SER A 195 -7.85 -25.83 -6.77
N ASP A 196 -9.13 -26.00 -7.08
CA ASP A 196 -9.65 -27.22 -7.72
C ASP A 196 -9.02 -27.42 -9.11
N ALA A 197 -8.90 -26.36 -9.90
CA ALA A 197 -8.24 -26.41 -11.21
C ALA A 197 -6.76 -26.82 -11.11
N HIS A 198 -6.04 -26.32 -10.11
CA HIS A 198 -4.66 -26.73 -9.85
C HIS A 198 -4.56 -28.20 -9.42
N GLU A 199 -5.52 -28.69 -8.63
CA GLU A 199 -5.58 -30.10 -8.26
C GLU A 199 -5.88 -31.01 -9.45
N LEU A 200 -6.88 -30.67 -10.26
CA LEU A 200 -7.22 -31.39 -11.49
C LEU A 200 -6.03 -31.48 -12.44
N ARG A 201 -5.26 -30.39 -12.60
CA ARG A 201 -4.06 -30.39 -13.43
C ARG A 201 -2.99 -31.35 -12.91
N ARG A 202 -2.77 -31.38 -11.59
CA ARG A 202 -1.81 -32.33 -10.98
C ARG A 202 -2.26 -33.78 -11.17
N TRP A 203 -3.55 -34.07 -11.07
CA TRP A 203 -4.07 -35.41 -11.33
C TRP A 203 -3.91 -35.80 -12.80
N LEU A 204 -4.16 -34.88 -13.73
CA LEU A 204 -3.92 -35.14 -15.15
C LEU A 204 -2.46 -35.49 -15.43
N GLU A 205 -1.53 -34.67 -14.94
CA GLU A 205 -0.08 -34.92 -15.09
C GLU A 205 0.33 -36.27 -14.46
N ALA A 206 -0.26 -36.65 -13.32
CA ALA A 206 -0.01 -37.95 -12.70
C ALA A 206 -0.55 -39.12 -13.54
N VAL A 207 -1.77 -39.00 -14.07
CA VAL A 207 -2.38 -40.02 -14.93
C VAL A 207 -1.59 -40.19 -16.22
N GLU A 208 -1.16 -39.11 -16.86
CA GLU A 208 -0.34 -39.17 -18.08
C GLU A 208 0.96 -39.95 -17.84
N VAL A 209 1.66 -39.68 -16.72
CA VAL A 209 2.88 -40.42 -16.35
C VAL A 209 2.58 -41.90 -16.09
N GLU A 210 1.49 -42.22 -15.41
CA GLU A 210 1.09 -43.62 -15.17
C GLU A 210 0.73 -44.35 -16.47
N GLU A 211 0.03 -43.69 -17.40
CA GLU A 211 -0.29 -44.24 -18.72
C GLU A 211 0.98 -44.50 -19.54
N GLU A 212 1.96 -43.60 -19.52
CA GLU A 212 3.26 -43.80 -20.16
C GLU A 212 4.01 -45.00 -19.59
N ILE A 213 4.01 -45.14 -18.25
CA ILE A 213 4.61 -46.29 -17.56
C ILE A 213 3.90 -47.58 -17.98
N ASN A 214 2.57 -47.61 -17.95
CA ASN A 214 1.77 -48.78 -18.33
C ASN A 214 2.03 -49.17 -19.80
N ALA A 215 2.07 -48.20 -20.71
CA ALA A 215 2.38 -48.43 -22.12
C ALA A 215 3.81 -48.99 -22.31
N SER A 216 4.77 -48.57 -21.49
CA SER A 216 6.13 -49.11 -21.52
C SER A 216 6.21 -50.56 -21.00
N GLN A 217 5.46 -50.87 -19.93
CA GLN A 217 5.38 -52.22 -19.37
C GLN A 217 4.72 -53.19 -20.33
N LEU A 218 3.62 -52.77 -20.99
CA LEU A 218 2.94 -53.59 -21.99
C LEU A 218 3.87 -53.93 -23.16
N ARG A 219 4.58 -52.93 -23.70
CA ARG A 219 5.58 -53.13 -24.76
C ARG A 219 6.67 -54.12 -24.34
N ARG A 220 7.22 -53.96 -23.13
CA ARG A 220 8.23 -54.89 -22.60
C ARG A 220 7.68 -56.31 -22.43
N MET A 221 6.44 -56.45 -21.97
CA MET A 221 5.79 -57.75 -21.83
C MET A 221 5.56 -58.41 -23.19
N GLU A 222 5.12 -57.64 -24.19
CA GLU A 222 4.99 -58.13 -25.57
C GLU A 222 6.32 -58.63 -26.13
N ASP A 223 7.41 -57.88 -25.93
CA ASP A 223 8.76 -58.27 -26.37
C ASP A 223 9.20 -59.56 -25.67
N GLN A 224 9.05 -59.65 -24.34
CA GLN A 224 9.37 -60.85 -23.56
C GLN A 224 8.56 -62.07 -24.00
N MET A 225 7.26 -61.90 -24.27
CA MET A 225 6.41 -62.98 -24.78
C MET A 225 6.80 -63.38 -26.20
N ALA A 226 7.13 -62.42 -27.06
CA ALA A 226 7.59 -62.70 -28.42
C ALA A 226 8.87 -63.54 -28.44
N ASP A 227 9.81 -63.24 -27.54
CA ASP A 227 11.04 -64.02 -27.38
C ASP A 227 10.74 -65.47 -26.97
N VAL A 228 9.88 -65.67 -25.96
CA VAL A 228 9.48 -67.00 -25.48
C VAL A 228 8.73 -67.79 -26.56
N LEU A 229 7.78 -67.16 -27.25
CA LEU A 229 7.02 -67.79 -28.33
C LEU A 229 7.94 -68.21 -29.49
N THR A 230 8.91 -67.35 -29.84
CA THR A 230 9.92 -67.65 -30.86
C THR A 230 10.76 -68.86 -30.46
N TYR A 231 11.20 -68.94 -29.19
CA TYR A 231 11.92 -70.12 -28.67
C TYR A 231 11.08 -71.40 -28.76
N LEU A 232 9.78 -71.32 -28.55
CA LEU A 232 8.83 -72.43 -28.68
C LEU A 232 8.44 -72.77 -30.14
N GLY A 233 9.01 -72.06 -31.13
CA GLY A 233 8.77 -72.29 -32.56
C GLY A 233 7.53 -71.58 -33.13
N PHE A 234 6.86 -70.73 -32.36
CA PHE A 234 5.74 -69.90 -32.81
C PHE A 234 6.25 -68.54 -33.29
N ARG A 235 5.86 -68.10 -34.48
CA ARG A 235 6.27 -66.81 -35.06
C ARG A 235 5.12 -65.81 -34.98
N ARG A 236 5.37 -64.60 -34.45
CA ARG A 236 4.37 -63.50 -34.41
C ARG A 236 4.02 -63.08 -35.85
N GLU A 237 2.76 -63.22 -36.25
CA GLU A 237 2.26 -62.55 -37.46
C GLU A 237 2.15 -61.05 -37.17
N SER A 238 2.83 -60.22 -37.96
CA SER A 238 2.74 -58.76 -37.85
C SER A 238 1.34 -58.32 -38.31
N PRO A 239 0.57 -57.55 -37.52
CA PRO A 239 -0.73 -57.06 -37.94
C PRO A 239 -0.53 -55.91 -38.94
N ARG A 240 -0.14 -56.21 -40.17
CA ARG A 240 -0.34 -55.32 -41.31
C ARG A 240 -1.71 -55.63 -41.92
N GLY A 241 -2.69 -54.80 -41.57
CA GLY A 241 -3.86 -54.57 -42.42
C GLY A 241 -5.17 -55.19 -41.95
N ARG A 242 -5.77 -54.65 -40.88
CA ARG A 242 -7.23 -54.51 -40.80
C ARG A 242 -7.62 -53.45 -39.78
N VAL A 243 -7.54 -52.18 -40.20
CA VAL A 243 -8.18 -51.08 -39.49
C VAL A 243 -9.67 -51.16 -39.84
N ILE A 244 -10.50 -51.60 -38.91
CA ILE A 244 -11.96 -51.44 -39.02
C ILE A 244 -12.25 -50.00 -38.62
N GLN A 245 -12.57 -49.15 -39.60
CA GLN A 245 -13.08 -47.80 -39.34
C GLN A 245 -14.45 -47.94 -38.68
N MET A 246 -14.57 -47.49 -37.43
CA MET A 246 -15.87 -47.26 -36.80
C MET A 246 -16.51 -46.04 -37.49
N PRO A 247 -17.77 -46.11 -37.92
CA PRO A 247 -18.44 -44.95 -38.50
C PRO A 247 -18.53 -43.85 -37.44
N GLN A 248 -18.00 -42.67 -37.77
CA GLN A 248 -18.22 -41.48 -36.96
C GLN A 248 -19.73 -41.20 -36.95
N ALA A 249 -20.32 -41.18 -35.76
CA ALA A 249 -21.69 -40.70 -35.60
C ALA A 249 -21.72 -39.22 -36.00
N THR A 250 -22.35 -38.94 -37.13
CA THR A 250 -22.79 -37.60 -37.51
C THR A 250 -23.74 -37.10 -36.42
N ALA A 251 -23.25 -36.24 -35.54
CA ALA A 251 -24.12 -35.38 -34.75
C ALA A 251 -24.68 -34.32 -35.71
N ALA A 252 -25.85 -34.61 -36.26
CA ALA A 252 -26.76 -33.62 -36.81
C ALA A 252 -27.75 -33.23 -35.71
N GLU A 253 -28.05 -31.92 -35.68
CA GLU A 253 -29.02 -31.17 -34.85
C GLU A 253 -28.54 -30.66 -33.49
#